data_AF-T1BMZ6-F1
#
_entry.id   AF-T1BMZ6-F1
#
_cell.length_a   1.000
_cell.length_b   1.000
_cell.length_c   1.000
_cell.angle_alpha   90.00
_cell.angle_beta   90.00
_cell.angle_gamma   90.00
#
_symmetry.space_group_name_H-M   'P 1'
#
loop_
_entity.id
_entity.type
_entity.pdbx_description
1 polymer ?
#
loop_
_entity_poly.entity_id
_entity_poly.type
_entity_poly.pdbx_seq_one_letter_code
_entity_poly.pdbx_strand_id
1 'polypeptide(L)' 'YAVSQDVAYTILDFAATYGVEAVLMGVSKRGLLARSLQGDILTAVADQLPQDITLLVHA' A
#
# COMPACT_ATOMS: atom_id res chain seq x y z
N TYR A 1 -11.10 -9.68 9.42
CA TYR A 1 -10.32 -8.52 9.88
C TYR A 1 -8.90 -9.03 10.12
N ALA A 2 -7.95 -8.72 9.24
CA ALA A 2 -6.56 -9.16 9.40
C ALA A 2 -5.76 -8.00 10.00
N VAL A 3 -5.29 -8.17 11.24
CA VAL A 3 -4.32 -7.24 11.84
C VAL A 3 -2.96 -7.79 11.46
N SER A 4 -2.42 -7.31 10.34
CA SER A 4 -1.06 -7.67 9.93
C SER A 4 -0.05 -6.75 10.60
N GLN A 5 1.05 -7.32 11.06
CA GLN A 5 2.20 -6.54 11.57
C GLN A 5 2.91 -5.77 10.45
N ASP A 6 2.73 -6.21 9.20
CA ASP A 6 3.26 -5.56 8.01
C ASP A 6 2.15 -5.43 6.94
N VAL A 7 1.49 -4.28 6.97
CA VAL A 7 0.37 -3.96 6.07
C VAL A 7 0.84 -3.90 4.62
N ALA A 8 2.03 -3.37 4.34
CA ALA A 8 2.54 -3.25 2.99
C ALA A 8 2.80 -4.63 2.38
N TYR A 9 3.49 -5.50 3.12
CA TYR A 9 3.72 -6.89 2.69
C TYR A 9 2.41 -7.62 2.40
N THR A 10 1.40 -7.43 3.24
CA THR A 10 0.11 -8.10 3.06
C THR A 10 -0.59 -7.63 1.80
N ILE A 11 -0.58 -6.32 1.49
CA ILE A 11 -1.17 -5.80 0.25
C ILE A 11 -0.47 -6.40 -0.97
N LEU A 12 0.86 -6.49 -0.95
CA LEU A 12 1.66 -7.07 -2.05
C LEU A 12 1.39 -8.57 -2.23
N ASP A 13 1.35 -9.32 -1.14
CA ASP A 13 1.07 -10.75 -1.15
C ASP A 13 -0.32 -11.05 -1.72
N PHE A 14 -1.32 -10.24 -1.35
CA PHE A 14 -2.65 -10.31 -1.95
C PHE A 14 -2.60 -9.96 -3.44
N ALA A 15 -1.95 -8.86 -3.83
CA ALA A 15 -1.86 -8.46 -5.22
C ALA A 15 -1.23 -9.57 -6.10
N ALA A 16 -0.17 -10.20 -5.61
CA ALA A 16 0.50 -11.32 -6.26
C ALA A 16 -0.38 -12.57 -6.30
N THR A 17 -1.00 -12.94 -5.17
CA THR A 17 -1.85 -14.14 -5.05
C THR A 17 -3.05 -14.09 -5.98
N TYR A 18 -3.66 -12.92 -6.13
CA TYR A 18 -4.84 -12.73 -6.97
C TYR A 18 -4.52 -12.30 -8.41
N GLY A 19 -3.25 -12.08 -8.74
CA GLY A 19 -2.81 -11.69 -10.09
C GLY A 19 -3.49 -10.42 -10.60
N VAL A 20 -3.64 -9.42 -9.72
CA VAL A 20 -4.38 -8.20 -10.07
C VAL A 20 -3.56 -7.29 -10.97
N GLU A 21 -4.23 -6.59 -11.90
CA GLU A 21 -3.58 -5.62 -12.79
C GLU A 21 -3.39 -4.25 -12.13
N ALA A 22 -4.14 -3.95 -11.07
CA ALA A 22 -4.07 -2.68 -10.38
C ALA A 22 -4.41 -2.79 -8.88
N VAL A 23 -3.78 -1.93 -8.09
CA VAL A 23 -4.06 -1.71 -6.67
C VAL A 23 -4.50 -0.26 -6.49
N LEU A 24 -5.69 -0.04 -5.93
CA LEU A 24 -6.20 1.30 -5.61
C LEU A 24 -6.06 1.55 -4.11
N MET A 25 -5.33 2.61 -3.73
CA MET A 25 -5.18 3.01 -2.33
C MET A 25 -5.59 4.45 -2.09
N GLY A 26 -6.32 4.63 -0.98
CA GLY A 26 -6.64 5.95 -0.45
C GLY A 26 -5.47 6.55 0.33
N VAL A 27 -5.26 7.86 0.23
CA VAL A 27 -4.30 8.53 1.12
C VAL A 27 -4.90 8.71 2.51
N SER A 28 -4.06 8.55 3.53
CA SER A 28 -4.50 8.79 4.90
C SER A 28 -4.67 10.30 5.13
N LYS A 29 -5.84 10.76 5.59
CA LYS A 29 -6.09 12.18 5.98
C LYS A 29 -5.36 12.61 7.26
N ARG A 30 -4.45 11.77 7.77
CA ARG A 30 -3.63 12.05 8.95
C ARG A 30 -2.60 13.12 8.60
N GLY A 31 -2.36 14.07 9.51
CA GLY A 31 -1.40 15.16 9.29
C GLY A 31 0.00 14.64 8.91
N LEU A 32 0.74 15.42 8.12
CA LEU A 32 2.03 15.04 7.51
C LEU A 32 3.03 14.41 8.51
N LEU A 33 3.10 14.94 9.74
CA LEU A 33 3.98 14.43 10.78
C LEU A 33 3.61 13.01 11.24
N ALA A 34 2.31 12.68 11.28
CA ALA A 34 1.86 11.34 11.66
C ALA A 34 2.13 10.30 10.56
N ARG A 35 2.14 10.69 9.27
CA ARG A 35 2.54 9.80 8.16
C ARG A 35 4.03 9.46 8.22
N SER A 36 4.87 10.45 8.54
CA SER A 36 6.32 10.24 8.62
C SER A 36 6.75 9.40 9.83
N LEU A 37 6.05 9.51 10.97
CA LEU A 37 6.41 8.82 12.22
C LEU A 37 6.06 7.33 12.23
N GLN A 38 4.98 6.92 11.56
CA GLN A 38 4.55 5.51 11.47
C GLN A 38 4.99 4.81 10.18
N GLY A 39 5.65 5.53 9.27
CA GLY A 39 5.95 5.06 7.93
C GLY A 39 4.75 5.24 7.00
N ASP A 40 5.01 5.78 5.81
CA ASP A 40 3.97 5.91 4.79
C ASP A 40 3.80 4.56 4.09
N ILE A 41 2.75 3.82 4.47
CA ILE A 41 2.41 2.51 3.86
C ILE A 41 2.25 2.67 2.34
N LEU A 42 1.75 3.82 1.88
CA LEU A 42 1.62 4.09 0.44
C LEU A 42 2.99 4.03 -0.25
N THR A 43 4.00 4.64 0.34
CA THR A 43 5.37 4.63 -0.17
C THR A 43 5.95 3.21 -0.12
N ALA A 44 5.78 2.50 1.00
CA ALA A 44 6.27 1.13 1.13
C ALA A 44 5.69 0.19 0.06
N VAL A 45 4.37 0.28 -0.20
CA VAL A 45 3.74 -0.49 -1.28
C VAL A 45 4.23 -0.01 -2.65
N ALA A 46 4.31 1.30 -2.89
CA ALA A 46 4.79 1.84 -4.17
C ALA A 46 6.22 1.38 -4.52
N ASP A 47 7.10 1.31 -3.53
CA ASP A 47 8.51 0.92 -3.71
C ASP A 47 8.67 -0.57 -4.02
N GLN A 48 7.75 -1.41 -3.55
CA GLN A 48 7.84 -2.87 -3.68
C GLN A 48 6.85 -3.45 -4.69
N LEU A 49 5.93 -2.65 -5.22
CA LEU A 49 4.95 -3.13 -6.20
C LEU A 49 5.65 -3.50 -7.52
N PRO A 50 5.36 -4.69 -8.08
CA PRO A 50 5.83 -5.07 -9.41
C PRO A 50 5.40 -4.07 -10.49
N GLN A 51 6.27 -3.85 -11.48
CA GLN A 51 6.09 -2.83 -12.54
C GLN A 51 4.89 -3.12 -13.48
N ASP A 52 4.43 -4.36 -13.51
CA ASP A 52 3.26 -4.84 -14.25
C ASP A 52 1.94 -4.56 -13.53
N ILE A 53 1.98 -4.17 -12.25
CA ILE A 53 0.79 -3.84 -11.46
C ILE A 53 0.71 -2.32 -11.31
N THR A 54 -0.41 -1.73 -11.74
CA THR A 54 -0.62 -0.29 -11.67
C THR A 54 -1.04 0.14 -10.26
N LEU A 55 -0.28 1.04 -9.63
CA LEU A 55 -0.69 1.67 -8.37
C LEU A 55 -1.52 2.93 -8.66
N LEU A 56 -2.79 2.92 -8.26
CA LEU A 56 -3.69 4.07 -8.33
C LEU A 56 -3.85 4.68 -6.93
N VAL A 57 -3.66 6.00 -6.83
CA VAL A 57 -3.79 6.74 -5.57
C VAL A 57 -4.97 7.71 -5.65
N HIS A 58 -5.86 7.64 -4.67
CA HIS A 58 -7.03 8.53 -4.56
C HIS A 58 -7.02 9.29 -3.23
N ALA A 59 -7.32 10.59 -3.25
CA ALA A 59 -7.20 11.50 -2.12
C ALA A 59 -8.53 12.12 -1.68
#